data_AF-A0A7C1V5A6-F1
#
_entry.id   AF-A0A7C1V5A6-F1
#
_cell.length_a   1.000
_cell.length_b   1.000
_cell.length_c   1.000
_cell.angle_alpha   90.00
_cell.angle_beta   90.00
_cell.angle_gamma   90.00
#
_symmetry.space_group_name_H-M   'P 1'
#
loop_
_entity.id
_entity.type
_entity.pdbx_description
1 polymer ?
#
loop_
_entity_poly.entity_id
_entity_poly.type
_entity_poly.pdbx_seq_one_letter_code
_entity_poly.pdbx_strand_id
1 'polypeptide(L)'
;MTIDEILADIRLHLDLEAETEYEVLEEIRTHLEAAVEEGRAQGLDERESLARAAARFGVEEVARELQTTHAGRGTLEGVAAAALPVLFALVLRWTIFAPDGTTVGWREMLNRPALWAVAVIALLFPLLRFPRRRYALVAWTIFWGLSVLVILFPALRW
;
A
#
# COMPACT_ATOMS: atom_id res chain seq x y z
N MET A 1 -15.82 -14.52 27.55
CA MET A 1 -15.92 -13.28 26.78
C MET A 1 -15.07 -12.24 27.44
N THR A 2 -13.83 -12.13 26.96
CA THR A 2 -12.85 -11.11 27.33
C THR A 2 -12.73 -10.08 26.21
N ILE A 3 -12.05 -8.96 26.46
CA ILE A 3 -11.73 -7.96 25.43
C ILE A 3 -10.91 -8.61 24.31
N ASP A 4 -9.93 -9.44 24.65
CA ASP A 4 -9.08 -10.12 23.65
C ASP A 4 -9.86 -11.08 22.76
N GLU A 5 -10.89 -11.76 23.29
CA GLU A 5 -11.77 -12.61 22.48
C GLU A 5 -12.59 -11.80 21.48
N ILE A 6 -13.07 -10.61 21.87
CA ILE A 6 -13.79 -9.69 20.96
C ILE A 6 -12.85 -9.13 19.89
N LEU A 7 -11.64 -8.70 20.27
CA LEU A 7 -10.65 -8.20 19.32
C LEU A 7 -10.21 -9.29 18.33
N ALA A 8 -10.08 -10.54 18.79
CA ALA A 8 -9.78 -11.67 17.92
C ALA A 8 -10.92 -11.92 16.90
N ASP A 9 -12.17 -11.80 17.32
CA ASP A 9 -13.33 -11.93 16.43
C ASP A 9 -13.40 -10.78 15.41
N ILE A 10 -13.19 -9.54 15.85
CA ILE A 10 -13.09 -8.37 14.96
C ILE A 10 -11.98 -8.59 13.93
N ARG A 11 -10.81 -9.05 14.37
CA ARG A 11 -9.66 -9.30 13.50
C ARG A 11 -9.96 -10.31 12.39
N LEU A 12 -10.76 -11.34 12.65
CA LEU A 12 -11.16 -12.31 11.62
C LEU A 12 -11.96 -11.66 10.47
N HIS A 13 -12.58 -10.50 10.72
CA HIS A 13 -13.40 -9.78 9.77
C HIS A 13 -12.70 -8.53 9.19
N LEU A 14 -11.56 -8.13 9.75
CA LEU A 14 -10.74 -7.03 9.22
C LEU A 14 -9.81 -7.55 8.13
N ASP A 15 -10.04 -7.11 6.89
CA ASP A 15 -9.08 -7.25 5.79
C ASP A 15 -8.27 -5.95 5.65
N LEU A 16 -7.52 -5.64 6.71
CA LEU A 16 -6.67 -4.45 6.80
C LEU A 16 -5.19 -4.83 6.72
N GLU A 17 -4.38 -3.84 6.39
CA GLU A 17 -2.93 -3.98 6.41
C GLU A 17 -2.43 -4.05 7.86
N ALA A 18 -1.39 -4.83 8.14
CA ALA A 18 -0.97 -5.13 9.52
C ALA A 18 -0.72 -3.90 10.43
N GLU A 19 -0.21 -2.79 9.89
CA GLU A 19 0.00 -1.55 10.65
C GLU A 19 -1.34 -0.87 11.00
N THR A 20 -2.24 -0.72 10.02
CA THR A 20 -3.58 -0.16 10.23
C THR A 20 -4.46 -1.08 11.07
N GLU A 21 -4.37 -2.39 10.87
CA GLU A 21 -5.03 -3.40 11.71
C GLU A 21 -4.63 -3.23 13.17
N TYR A 22 -3.33 -3.07 13.44
CA TYR A 22 -2.83 -2.88 14.79
C TYR A 22 -3.34 -1.58 15.42
N GLU A 23 -3.24 -0.45 14.71
CA GLU A 23 -3.73 0.85 15.20
C GLU A 23 -5.23 0.81 15.50
N VAL A 24 -6.03 0.26 14.58
CA VAL A 24 -7.49 0.14 14.75
C VAL A 24 -7.82 -0.77 15.93
N LEU A 25 -7.16 -1.92 16.07
CA LEU A 25 -7.42 -2.83 17.20
C LEU A 25 -7.02 -2.22 18.55
N GLU A 26 -5.96 -1.42 18.63
CA GLU A 26 -5.57 -0.70 19.85
C GLU A 26 -6.55 0.41 20.21
N GLU A 27 -7.07 1.15 19.21
CA GLU A 27 -8.10 2.15 19.43
C GLU A 27 -9.40 1.50 19.93
N ILE A 28 -9.83 0.40 19.30
CA ILE A 28 -10.99 -0.37 19.73
C ILE A 28 -10.79 -0.92 21.14
N ARG A 29 -9.60 -1.46 21.47
CA ARG A 29 -9.25 -1.91 22.83
C ARG A 29 -9.48 -0.79 23.84
N THR A 30 -8.91 0.39 23.59
CA THR A 30 -9.03 1.56 24.47
C THR A 30 -10.50 1.94 24.71
N HIS A 31 -11.32 1.92 23.66
CA HIS A 31 -12.75 2.21 23.80
C HIS A 31 -13.54 1.13 24.54
N LEU A 32 -13.22 -0.14 24.33
CA LEU A 32 -13.84 -1.25 25.06
C LEU A 32 -13.48 -1.19 26.54
N GLU A 33 -12.22 -0.92 26.88
CA GLU A 33 -11.76 -0.73 28.26
C GLU A 33 -12.50 0.44 28.93
N ALA A 34 -12.59 1.58 28.26
CA ALA A 34 -13.33 2.74 28.77
C ALA A 34 -14.82 2.45 29.00
N ALA A 35 -15.46 1.72 28.08
CA ALA A 35 -16.87 1.35 28.19
C ALA A 35 -17.12 0.32 29.31
N VAL A 36 -16.18 -0.59 29.55
CA VAL A 36 -16.24 -1.55 30.66
C VAL A 36 -16.12 -0.83 32.00
N GLU A 37 -15.19 0.11 32.12
CA GLU A 37 -15.06 0.94 33.34
C GLU A 37 -16.32 1.78 33.59
N GLU A 38 -16.93 2.34 32.55
CA GLU A 38 -18.22 3.04 32.67
C GLU A 38 -19.34 2.10 33.17
N GLY A 39 -19.39 0.87 32.65
CA GLY A 39 -20.34 -0.16 33.11
C GLY A 39 -20.13 -0.54 34.57
N ARG A 40 -18.88 -0.72 35.00
CA ARG A 40 -18.52 -0.97 36.41
C ARG A 40 -18.93 0.20 37.30
N ALA A 41 -18.73 1.44 36.87
CA ALA A 41 -19.17 2.62 37.61
C ALA A 41 -20.71 2.70 37.75
N GLN A 42 -21.46 2.06 36.85
CA GLN A 42 -22.91 1.91 36.91
C GLN A 42 -23.36 0.69 37.73
N GLY A 43 -22.43 -0.05 38.34
CA GLY A 43 -22.71 -1.22 39.16
C GLY A 43 -23.00 -2.49 38.36
N LEU A 44 -22.71 -2.50 37.06
CA LEU A 44 -22.77 -3.72 36.25
C LEU A 44 -21.59 -4.63 36.58
N ASP A 45 -21.81 -5.94 36.47
CA ASP A 45 -20.68 -6.86 36.50
C ASP A 45 -19.83 -6.72 35.22
N GLU A 46 -18.62 -7.26 35.25
CA GLU A 46 -17.68 -7.15 34.14
C GLU A 46 -18.22 -7.78 32.85
N ARG A 47 -18.96 -8.88 32.95
CA ARG A 47 -19.49 -9.63 31.82
C ARG A 47 -20.66 -8.89 31.17
N GLU A 48 -21.53 -8.30 31.97
CA GLU A 48 -22.61 -7.40 31.53
C GLU A 48 -22.05 -6.12 30.91
N SER A 49 -21.00 -5.55 31.50
CA SER A 49 -20.32 -4.36 30.98
C SER A 49 -19.69 -4.63 29.61
N LEU A 50 -19.02 -5.78 29.46
CA LEU A 50 -18.46 -6.25 28.18
C LEU A 50 -19.52 -6.51 27.12
N ALA A 51 -20.61 -7.19 27.48
CA ALA A 51 -21.71 -7.47 26.56
C ALA A 51 -22.36 -6.17 26.06
N ARG A 52 -22.56 -5.21 26.97
CA ARG A 52 -23.09 -3.89 26.65
C ARG A 52 -22.14 -3.07 25.79
N ALA A 53 -20.84 -3.10 26.10
CA ALA A 53 -19.81 -2.43 25.32
C ALA A 53 -19.76 -2.99 23.89
N ALA A 54 -19.71 -4.32 23.73
CA ALA A 54 -19.71 -4.98 22.43
C ALA A 54 -20.97 -4.64 21.61
N ALA A 55 -22.15 -4.68 22.24
CA ALA A 55 -23.41 -4.34 21.59
C ALA A 55 -23.47 -2.86 21.16
N ARG A 56 -22.94 -1.94 21.98
CA ARG A 56 -22.88 -0.50 21.67
C ARG A 56 -21.86 -0.19 20.59
N PHE A 57 -20.75 -0.94 20.55
CA PHE A 57 -19.71 -0.76 19.54
C PHE A 57 -20.17 -1.18 18.14
N GLY A 58 -21.13 -2.09 18.04
CA GLY A 58 -21.65 -2.54 16.74
C GLY A 58 -20.58 -3.25 15.92
N VAL A 59 -19.87 -4.20 16.56
CA VAL A 59 -18.70 -4.91 16.02
C VAL A 59 -18.88 -5.38 14.56
N GLU A 60 -20.02 -5.98 14.24
CA GLU A 60 -20.31 -6.46 12.88
C GLU A 60 -20.54 -5.33 11.88
N GLU A 61 -21.22 -4.24 12.28
CA GLU A 61 -21.47 -3.08 11.42
C GLU A 61 -20.16 -2.34 11.13
N VAL A 62 -19.32 -2.10 12.15
CA VAL A 62 -18.03 -1.42 12.03
C VAL A 62 -17.06 -2.25 11.18
N ALA A 63 -16.98 -3.56 11.42
CA ALA A 63 -16.14 -4.44 10.60
C ALA A 63 -16.59 -4.43 9.14
N ARG A 64 -17.90 -4.48 8.88
CA ARG A 64 -18.47 -4.44 7.52
C ARG A 64 -18.20 -3.09 6.84
N GLU A 65 -18.35 -1.98 7.54
CA GLU A 65 -18.14 -0.64 7.00
C GLU A 65 -16.63 -0.37 6.72
N LEU A 66 -15.75 -0.79 7.63
CA LEU A 66 -14.29 -0.78 7.42
C LEU A 66 -13.89 -1.65 6.23
N GLN A 67 -14.48 -2.85 6.11
CA GLN A 67 -14.22 -3.76 5.00
C GLN A 67 -14.68 -3.14 3.67
N THR A 68 -15.88 -2.54 3.59
CA THR A 68 -16.32 -1.88 2.35
C THR A 68 -15.45 -0.69 1.94
N THR A 69 -14.81 -0.03 2.90
CA THR A 69 -13.95 1.13 2.64
C THR A 69 -12.51 0.73 2.25
N HIS A 70 -12.03 -0.43 2.70
CA HIS A 70 -10.64 -0.87 2.52
C HIS A 70 -10.44 -2.10 1.63
N ALA A 71 -11.48 -2.92 1.41
CA ALA A 71 -11.39 -4.13 0.60
C ALA A 71 -10.89 -3.80 -0.81
N GLY A 72 -9.77 -4.41 -1.19
CA GLY A 72 -9.19 -4.32 -2.53
C GLY A 72 -8.26 -3.14 -2.78
N ARG A 73 -8.03 -2.20 -1.86
CA ARG A 73 -7.03 -1.13 -2.09
C ARG A 73 -5.59 -1.64 -1.95
N GLY A 74 -5.29 -2.43 -0.91
CA GLY A 74 -3.93 -2.91 -0.65
C GLY A 74 -3.39 -3.86 -1.73
N THR A 75 -4.21 -4.79 -2.22
CA THR A 75 -3.84 -5.73 -3.29
C THR A 75 -3.66 -5.04 -4.63
N LEU A 76 -4.53 -4.07 -4.96
CA LEU A 76 -4.45 -3.32 -6.22
C LEU A 76 -3.24 -2.37 -6.22
N GLU A 77 -2.92 -1.77 -5.07
CA GLU A 77 -1.68 -1.00 -4.89
C GLU A 77 -0.43 -1.87 -4.98
N GLY A 78 -0.41 -3.05 -4.36
CA GLY A 78 0.71 -3.99 -4.42
C GLY A 78 0.97 -4.50 -5.85
N VAL A 79 -0.09 -4.88 -6.56
CA VAL A 79 -0.01 -5.31 -7.97
C VAL A 79 0.49 -4.16 -8.85
N ALA A 80 -0.03 -2.94 -8.66
CA ALA A 80 0.43 -1.78 -9.41
C ALA A 80 1.91 -1.47 -9.11
N ALA A 81 2.35 -1.52 -7.85
CA ALA A 81 3.73 -1.28 -7.46
C ALA A 81 4.71 -2.30 -8.07
N ALA A 82 4.29 -3.55 -8.27
CA ALA A 82 5.09 -4.59 -8.91
C ALA A 82 5.06 -4.52 -10.45
N ALA A 83 3.89 -4.23 -11.04
CA ALA A 83 3.70 -4.27 -12.49
C ALA A 83 4.17 -2.99 -13.22
N LEU A 84 4.04 -1.82 -12.58
CA LEU A 84 4.43 -0.55 -13.19
C LEU A 84 5.90 -0.52 -13.63
N PRO A 85 6.88 -0.87 -12.76
CA PRO A 85 8.30 -0.84 -13.15
C PRO A 85 8.58 -1.72 -14.36
N VAL A 86 7.97 -2.91 -14.43
CA VAL A 86 8.13 -3.83 -15.57
C VAL A 86 7.55 -3.22 -16.85
N LEU A 87 6.35 -2.64 -16.79
CA LEU A 87 5.75 -1.93 -17.92
C LEU A 87 6.61 -0.76 -18.39
N PHE A 88 7.14 0.04 -17.47
CA PHE A 88 8.03 1.15 -17.83
C PHE A 88 9.33 0.68 -18.45
N ALA A 89 9.94 -0.40 -17.95
CA ALA A 89 11.11 -1.00 -18.59
C ALA A 89 10.80 -1.51 -19.99
N LEU A 90 9.63 -2.12 -20.21
CA LEU A 90 9.21 -2.59 -21.54
C LEU A 90 9.01 -1.42 -22.51
N VAL A 91 8.34 -0.35 -22.08
CA VAL A 91 8.16 0.86 -22.88
C VAL A 91 9.50 1.52 -23.16
N LEU A 92 10.37 1.67 -22.16
CA LEU A 92 11.72 2.20 -22.35
C LEU A 92 12.49 1.36 -23.35
N ARG A 93 12.52 0.04 -23.18
CA ARG A 93 13.14 -0.89 -24.14
C ARG A 93 12.61 -0.65 -25.55
N TRP A 94 11.30 -0.51 -25.72
CA TRP A 94 10.70 -0.25 -27.04
C TRP A 94 11.07 1.13 -27.61
N THR A 95 11.27 2.14 -26.77
CA THR A 95 11.70 3.48 -27.22
C THR A 95 13.20 3.58 -27.53
N ILE A 96 14.00 2.72 -26.89
CA ILE A 96 15.47 2.67 -27.00
C ILE A 96 15.90 1.84 -28.22
N PHE A 97 15.27 0.68 -28.44
CA PHE A 97 15.51 -0.14 -29.62
C PHE A 97 14.61 0.34 -30.76
N ALA A 98 15.19 0.66 -31.91
CA ALA A 98 14.39 0.92 -33.09
C ALA A 98 13.66 -0.39 -33.52
N PRO A 99 12.48 -0.32 -34.14
CA PRO A 99 11.68 -1.51 -34.49
C PRO A 99 12.40 -2.50 -35.42
N ASP A 100 13.47 -2.04 -36.08
CA ASP A 100 14.39 -2.80 -36.90
C ASP A 100 15.47 -3.56 -36.10
N GLY A 101 15.45 -3.48 -34.77
CA GLY A 101 16.39 -4.14 -33.86
C GLY A 101 17.72 -3.40 -33.69
N THR A 102 17.87 -2.21 -34.27
CA THR A 102 19.13 -1.45 -34.18
C THR A 102 19.23 -0.64 -32.89
N THR A 103 20.44 -0.53 -32.34
CA THR A 103 20.74 0.32 -31.19
C THR A 103 20.75 1.77 -31.63
N VAL A 104 19.80 2.58 -31.16
CA VAL A 104 19.82 4.03 -31.39
C VAL A 104 21.00 4.64 -30.62
N GLY A 105 21.76 5.52 -31.28
CA GLY A 105 22.86 6.23 -30.62
C GLY A 105 22.37 7.05 -29.43
N TRP A 106 23.09 7.01 -28.31
CA TRP A 106 22.64 7.59 -27.03
C TRP A 106 22.27 9.09 -27.12
N ARG A 107 22.98 9.88 -27.94
CA ARG A 107 22.67 11.31 -28.17
C ARG A 107 21.33 11.51 -28.87
N GLU A 108 21.04 10.66 -29.84
CA GLU A 108 19.82 10.74 -30.65
C GLU A 108 18.61 10.27 -29.84
N MET A 109 18.84 9.34 -28.92
CA MET A 109 17.88 8.86 -27.94
C MET A 109 17.48 9.95 -26.92
N LEU A 110 18.45 10.71 -26.40
CA LEU A 110 18.20 11.83 -25.47
C LEU A 110 17.47 13.01 -26.13
N ASN A 111 17.53 13.13 -27.45
CA ASN A 111 16.78 14.15 -28.19
C ASN A 111 15.32 13.75 -28.48
N ARG A 112 14.90 12.52 -28.14
CA ARG A 112 13.51 12.08 -28.35
C ARG A 112 12.60 12.59 -27.23
N PRO A 113 11.62 13.45 -27.51
CA PRO A 113 10.72 14.00 -26.49
C PRO A 113 9.86 12.91 -25.83
N ALA A 114 9.56 11.81 -26.54
CA ALA A 114 8.82 10.68 -26.00
C ALA A 114 9.55 9.99 -24.83
N LEU A 115 10.89 9.92 -24.86
CA LEU A 115 11.68 9.34 -23.76
C LEU A 115 11.52 10.17 -22.49
N TRP A 116 11.64 11.50 -22.60
CA TRP A 116 11.45 12.41 -21.48
C TRP A 116 10.03 12.39 -20.94
N ALA A 117 9.02 12.33 -21.81
CA ALA A 117 7.63 12.20 -21.39
C ALA A 117 7.40 10.91 -20.59
N VAL A 118 7.88 9.77 -21.08
CA VAL A 118 7.78 8.48 -20.37
C VAL A 118 8.56 8.51 -19.06
N ALA A 119 9.78 9.04 -19.05
CA ALA A 119 10.59 9.16 -17.84
C ALA A 119 9.93 10.02 -16.77
N VAL A 120 9.34 11.15 -17.15
CA VAL A 120 8.63 12.06 -16.24
C VAL A 120 7.34 11.41 -15.72
N ILE A 121 6.56 10.77 -16.59
CA ILE A 121 5.35 10.05 -16.17
C ILE A 121 5.71 8.89 -15.23
N ALA A 122 6.76 8.13 -15.56
CA ALA A 122 7.28 7.10 -14.70
C ALA A 122 7.68 7.68 -13.34
N LEU A 123 8.41 8.80 -13.31
CA LEU A 123 8.86 9.39 -12.06
C LEU A 123 7.70 9.93 -11.19
N LEU A 124 6.72 10.58 -11.82
CA LEU A 124 5.65 11.28 -11.11
C LEU A 124 4.49 10.37 -10.70
N PHE A 125 4.17 9.34 -11.49
CA PHE A 125 3.01 8.50 -11.24
C PHE A 125 3.06 7.80 -9.86
N PRO A 126 4.18 7.19 -9.43
CA PRO A 126 4.27 6.55 -8.13
C PRO A 126 4.21 7.55 -6.97
N LEU A 127 4.80 8.74 -7.15
CA LEU A 127 4.79 9.81 -6.14
C LEU A 127 3.39 10.37 -5.88
N LEU A 128 2.55 10.42 -6.92
CA LEU A 128 1.22 10.98 -6.86
C LEU A 128 0.15 9.95 -6.48
N ARG A 129 0.34 8.67 -6.84
CA ARG A 129 -0.71 7.66 -6.74
C ARG A 129 -0.61 6.73 -5.53
N PHE A 130 0.59 6.50 -4.98
CA PHE A 130 0.73 5.59 -3.84
C PHE A 130 0.73 6.35 -2.50
N PRO A 131 -0.26 6.09 -1.61
CA PRO A 131 -0.26 6.64 -0.26
C PRO A 131 0.95 6.14 0.55
N ARG A 132 1.39 4.89 0.33
CA ARG A 132 2.59 4.31 0.95
C ARG A 132 3.88 4.67 0.19
N ARG A 133 4.20 5.97 0.19
CA ARG A 133 5.34 6.57 -0.50
C ARG A 133 6.67 5.86 -0.24
N ARG A 134 6.92 5.36 0.98
CA ARG A 134 8.21 4.77 1.37
C ARG A 134 8.57 3.51 0.56
N TYR A 135 7.66 2.54 0.47
CA TYR A 135 7.91 1.28 -0.25
C TYR A 135 7.92 1.47 -1.76
N ALA A 136 7.00 2.30 -2.26
CA ALA A 136 6.99 2.70 -3.66
C ALA A 136 8.34 3.35 -4.03
N LEU A 137 8.85 4.30 -3.23
CA LEU A 137 10.12 4.97 -3.47
C LEU A 137 11.33 4.02 -3.44
N VAL A 138 11.36 3.02 -2.55
CA VAL A 138 12.46 2.04 -2.49
C VAL A 138 12.49 1.17 -3.75
N ALA A 139 11.37 0.54 -4.10
CA ALA A 139 11.26 -0.27 -5.32
C ALA A 139 11.56 0.58 -6.57
N TRP A 140 11.11 1.83 -6.57
CA TRP A 140 11.33 2.79 -7.65
C TRP A 140 12.80 3.22 -7.79
N THR A 141 13.49 3.44 -6.68
CA THR A 141 14.91 3.79 -6.66
C THR A 141 15.76 2.63 -7.16
N ILE A 142 15.44 1.40 -6.75
CA ILE A 142 16.11 0.18 -7.24
C ILE A 142 15.92 0.05 -8.75
N PHE A 143 14.69 0.24 -9.24
CA PHE A 143 14.38 0.18 -10.67
C PHE A 143 15.17 1.21 -11.48
N TRP A 144 15.19 2.47 -11.05
CA TRP A 144 15.94 3.53 -11.72
C TRP A 144 17.45 3.30 -11.65
N GLY A 145 17.96 2.86 -10.50
CA GLY A 145 19.37 2.50 -10.33
C GLY A 145 19.80 1.41 -11.30
N LEU A 146 19.01 0.33 -11.42
CA LEU A 146 19.25 -0.73 -12.40
C LEU A 146 19.16 -0.23 -13.84
N SER A 147 18.19 0.63 -14.16
CA SER A 147 18.01 1.19 -15.50
C SER A 147 19.21 2.06 -15.91
N VAL A 148 19.65 2.95 -15.03
CA VAL A 148 20.84 3.78 -15.24
C VAL A 148 22.09 2.93 -15.39
N LEU A 149 22.25 1.91 -14.54
CA LEU A 149 23.39 1.01 -14.59
C LEU A 149 23.44 0.25 -15.91
N VAL A 150 22.31 -0.29 -16.39
CA VAL A 150 22.22 -0.97 -17.70
C VAL A 150 22.53 -0.03 -18.87
N ILE A 151 22.10 1.23 -18.80
CA ILE A 151 22.40 2.24 -19.84
C ILE A 151 23.89 2.63 -19.83
N LEU A 152 24.50 2.78 -18.66
CA LEU A 152 25.90 3.22 -18.50
C LEU A 152 26.91 2.08 -18.67
N PHE A 153 26.54 0.83 -18.40
CA PHE A 153 27.43 -0.32 -18.48
C PHE A 153 28.09 -0.53 -19.86
N PRO A 154 27.40 -0.39 -21.01
CA PRO A 154 28.06 -0.42 -22.31
C PRO A 154 28.96 0.80 -22.58
N ALA A 155 28.71 1.95 -21.95
CA ALA A 155 29.55 3.15 -22.09
C ALA A 155 30.87 3.06 -21.29
N LEU A 156 30.95 2.17 -20.29
CA LEU A 156 32.15 1.91 -19.49
C LEU A 156 33.03 0.78 -20.05
N ARG A 157 32.54 0.03 -21.04
CA ARG A 157 33.26 -1.09 -21.69
C ARG A 157 33.96 -0.70 -22.99
N TRP A 158 33.97 0.59 -23.32
CA TRP A 158 34.73 1.23 -24.38
C TRP A 158 35.67 2.27 -23.77
#